data_AF-D4KVY4-F1
#
_entry.id   AF-D4KVY4-F1
#
_cell.length_a   1.000
_cell.length_b   1.000
_cell.length_c   1.000
_cell.angle_alpha   90.00
_cell.angle_beta   90.00
_cell.angle_gamma   90.00
#
_symmetry.space_group_name_H-M   'P 1'
#
loop_
_entity.id
_entity.type
_entity.pdbx_description
1 polymer ?
#
loop_
_entity_poly.entity_id
_entity_poly.type
_entity_poly.pdbx_seq_one_letter_code
_entity_poly.pdbx_strand_id
1 'polypeptide(L)'
;MERQSERDSKVAFFEAQKENLKNMKTETVEDIAKKLEMFHTYEDEIAAAKQEYNSSQMFHIMDEAEEEAEKRAKEAEKNKPKTEEERKEEAVDEALGTDDDKGMLAENMEKLSEITDQMTEEMTGDLTENIEALPTEKAPEETAEKELSGQKLSTKELSTEEKLQQDAIEKKAYHPFDMRA
;
A
#
# COMPACT_ATOMS: atom_id res chain seq x y z
N MET A 1 -8.80 -30.04 -1.08
CA MET A 1 -8.57 -31.48 -0.83
C MET A 1 -9.89 -32.26 -0.82
N GLU A 2 -10.90 -31.78 -0.09
CA GLU A 2 -12.24 -32.40 -0.01
C GLU A 2 -12.93 -32.58 -1.36
N ARG A 3 -13.06 -31.52 -2.18
CA ARG A 3 -13.68 -31.59 -3.52
C ARG A 3 -13.02 -32.58 -4.48
N GLN A 4 -11.70 -32.75 -4.38
CA GLN A 4 -10.97 -33.72 -5.18
C GLN A 4 -11.31 -35.15 -4.72
N SER A 5 -11.31 -35.38 -3.40
CA SER A 5 -11.72 -36.64 -2.81
C SER A 5 -13.17 -37.00 -3.13
N GLU A 6 -14.08 -36.02 -3.15
CA GLU A 6 -15.49 -36.22 -3.54
C GLU A 6 -15.60 -36.65 -5.00
N ARG A 7 -14.92 -35.94 -5.91
CA ARG A 7 -14.86 -36.32 -7.33
C ARG A 7 -14.31 -37.72 -7.50
N ASP A 8 -13.18 -38.04 -6.86
CA ASP A 8 -12.54 -39.34 -6.99
C ASP A 8 -13.41 -40.47 -6.43
N SER A 9 -14.10 -40.22 -5.31
CA SER A 9 -15.06 -41.17 -4.73
C SER A 9 -16.25 -41.41 -5.67
N LYS A 10 -16.81 -40.36 -6.28
CA LYS A 10 -17.93 -40.46 -7.23
C LYS A 10 -17.52 -41.20 -8.50
N VAL A 11 -16.32 -40.91 -9.04
CA VAL A 11 -15.76 -41.63 -10.19
C VAL A 11 -15.54 -43.12 -9.86
N ALA A 12 -14.91 -43.43 -8.73
CA ALA A 12 -14.67 -44.81 -8.32
C ALA A 12 -15.96 -45.62 -8.13
N PHE A 13 -17.02 -44.99 -7.61
CA PHE A 13 -18.33 -45.61 -7.46
C PHE A 13 -18.94 -46.01 -8.80
N PHE A 14 -18.95 -45.11 -9.79
CA PHE A 14 -19.48 -45.41 -11.13
C PHE A 14 -18.58 -46.37 -11.91
N GLU A 15 -17.26 -46.31 -11.74
CA GLU A 15 -16.34 -47.31 -12.31
C GLU A 15 -16.62 -48.71 -11.74
N ALA A 16 -16.87 -48.83 -10.43
CA ALA A 16 -17.27 -50.10 -9.82
C ALA A 16 -18.63 -50.59 -10.33
N GLN A 17 -19.60 -49.69 -10.56
CA GLN A 17 -20.87 -50.07 -11.17
C GLN A 17 -20.71 -50.56 -12.62
N LYS A 18 -19.86 -49.89 -13.42
CA LYS A 18 -19.53 -50.33 -14.79
C LYS A 18 -18.88 -51.71 -14.80
N GLU A 19 -17.95 -51.98 -13.89
CA GLU A 19 -17.35 -53.30 -13.75
C GLU A 19 -18.40 -54.35 -13.36
N ASN A 20 -19.32 -54.01 -12.45
CA ASN A 20 -20.41 -54.90 -12.07
C ASN A 20 -21.39 -55.21 -13.20
N LEU A 21 -21.54 -54.34 -14.21
CA LEU A 21 -22.35 -54.65 -15.39
C LEU A 21 -21.83 -55.92 -16.09
N LYS A 22 -20.54 -56.26 -16.02
CA LYS A 22 -20.01 -57.51 -16.60
C LYS A 22 -20.71 -58.75 -16.04
N ASN A 23 -21.14 -58.71 -14.78
CA ASN A 23 -21.82 -59.80 -14.10
C ASN A 23 -23.32 -59.88 -14.41
N MET A 24 -23.89 -58.86 -15.07
CA MET A 24 -25.31 -58.86 -15.46
C MET A 24 -25.55 -59.85 -16.59
N LYS A 25 -26.35 -60.88 -16.32
CA LYS A 25 -26.84 -61.84 -17.31
C LYS A 25 -27.84 -61.14 -18.23
N THR A 26 -27.71 -61.37 -19.53
CA THR A 26 -28.59 -60.82 -20.56
C THR A 26 -29.08 -61.97 -21.41
N GLU A 27 -30.39 -62.19 -21.46
CA GLU A 27 -31.01 -63.30 -22.20
C GLU A 27 -31.75 -62.80 -23.45
N THR A 28 -32.19 -61.54 -23.43
CA THR A 28 -32.93 -60.90 -24.52
C THR A 28 -32.18 -59.71 -25.12
N VAL A 29 -32.61 -59.26 -26.30
CA VAL A 29 -32.04 -58.06 -26.96
C VAL A 29 -32.34 -56.81 -26.12
N GLU A 30 -33.51 -56.76 -25.49
CA GLU A 30 -33.91 -55.69 -24.59
C GLU A 30 -32.99 -55.59 -23.35
N ASP A 31 -32.55 -56.73 -22.79
CA ASP A 31 -31.59 -56.74 -21.66
C ASP A 31 -30.23 -56.20 -22.08
N ILE A 32 -29.79 -56.52 -23.30
CA ILE A 32 -28.53 -56.00 -23.87
C ILE A 32 -28.64 -54.49 -24.07
N ALA A 33 -29.77 -54.00 -24.60
CA ALA A 33 -30.02 -52.57 -24.78
C ALA A 33 -29.98 -51.82 -23.43
N LYS A 34 -30.66 -52.33 -22.40
CA LYS A 34 -30.60 -51.76 -21.04
C LYS A 34 -29.19 -51.76 -20.46
N LYS A 35 -28.42 -52.82 -20.67
CA LYS A 35 -27.03 -52.91 -20.22
C LYS A 35 -26.16 -51.82 -20.83
N LEU A 36 -26.32 -51.59 -22.13
CA LEU A 36 -25.61 -50.55 -22.86
C LEU A 36 -26.05 -49.15 -22.43
N GLU A 37 -27.34 -48.94 -22.24
CA GLU A 37 -27.88 -47.68 -21.72
C GLU A 37 -27.30 -47.36 -20.34
N MET A 38 -27.29 -48.32 -19.41
CA MET A 38 -26.65 -48.16 -18.10
C MET A 38 -25.15 -47.86 -18.22
N PHE A 39 -24.46 -48.54 -19.12
CA PHE A 39 -23.03 -48.31 -19.35
C PHE A 39 -22.74 -46.87 -19.77
N HIS A 40 -23.50 -46.35 -20.75
CA HIS A 40 -23.35 -44.98 -21.22
C HIS A 40 -23.72 -43.96 -20.16
N THR A 41 -24.83 -44.17 -19.43
CA THR A 41 -25.21 -43.31 -18.31
C THR A 41 -24.10 -43.22 -17.27
N TYR A 42 -23.45 -44.34 -16.91
CA TYR A 42 -22.33 -44.29 -15.98
C TYR A 42 -21.09 -43.57 -16.53
N GLU A 43 -20.82 -43.65 -17.85
CA GLU A 43 -19.77 -42.85 -18.47
C GLU A 43 -20.06 -41.36 -18.41
N ASP A 44 -21.31 -40.98 -18.69
CA ASP A 44 -21.76 -39.60 -18.65
C ASP A 44 -21.67 -39.04 -17.23
N GLU A 45 -22.06 -39.81 -16.21
CA GLU A 45 -21.93 -39.42 -14.80
C GLU A 45 -20.46 -39.26 -14.37
N ILE A 46 -19.56 -40.12 -14.84
CA ILE A 46 -18.12 -39.99 -14.61
C ILE A 46 -17.58 -38.71 -15.28
N ALA A 47 -18.01 -38.43 -16.51
CA ALA A 47 -17.61 -37.23 -17.23
C ALA A 47 -18.15 -35.97 -16.54
N ALA A 48 -19.41 -35.99 -16.11
CA ALA A 48 -20.04 -34.91 -15.36
C ALA A 48 -19.31 -34.63 -14.04
N ALA A 49 -18.97 -35.66 -13.25
CA ALA A 49 -18.23 -35.49 -12.01
C ALA A 49 -16.84 -34.85 -12.22
N LYS A 50 -16.14 -35.22 -13.31
CA LYS A 50 -14.86 -34.60 -13.70
C LYS A 50 -15.06 -33.15 -14.17
N GLN A 51 -16.11 -32.89 -14.93
CA GLN A 51 -16.43 -31.55 -15.42
C GLN A 51 -16.81 -30.61 -14.28
N GLU A 52 -17.64 -31.05 -13.34
CA GLU A 52 -18.01 -30.30 -12.13
C GLU A 52 -16.76 -29.87 -11.35
N TYR A 53 -15.84 -30.82 -11.09
CA TYR A 53 -14.57 -30.50 -10.44
C TYR A 53 -13.76 -29.47 -11.22
N ASN A 54 -13.60 -29.66 -12.54
CA ASN A 54 -12.84 -28.75 -13.39
C ASN A 54 -13.45 -27.35 -13.43
N SER A 55 -14.78 -27.24 -13.56
CA SER A 55 -15.49 -25.97 -13.53
C SER A 55 -15.29 -25.24 -12.21
N SER A 56 -15.40 -25.97 -11.08
CA SER A 56 -15.17 -25.40 -9.76
C SER A 56 -13.73 -24.88 -9.60
N GLN A 57 -12.74 -25.61 -10.10
CA GLN A 57 -11.34 -25.15 -10.06
C GLN A 57 -11.15 -23.91 -10.94
N MET A 58 -11.78 -23.88 -12.11
CA MET A 58 -11.73 -22.71 -12.99
C MET A 58 -12.34 -21.46 -12.34
N PHE A 59 -13.50 -21.57 -11.67
CA PHE A 59 -14.09 -20.44 -10.97
C PHE A 59 -13.16 -19.88 -9.90
N HIS A 60 -12.57 -20.74 -9.07
CA HIS A 60 -11.62 -20.28 -8.04
C HIS A 60 -10.41 -19.55 -8.63
N ILE A 61 -9.82 -20.07 -9.72
CA ILE A 61 -8.69 -19.41 -10.37
C ILE A 61 -9.11 -18.07 -10.99
N MET A 62 -10.33 -17.97 -11.54
CA MET A 62 -10.83 -16.71 -12.08
C MET A 62 -11.06 -15.67 -10.99
N ASP A 63 -11.65 -16.06 -9.85
CA ASP A 63 -11.85 -15.16 -8.70
C ASP A 63 -10.50 -14.64 -8.18
N GLU A 64 -9.50 -15.53 -8.01
CA GLU A 64 -8.15 -15.15 -7.58
C GLU A 64 -7.49 -14.19 -8.58
N ALA A 65 -7.61 -14.47 -9.88
CA ALA A 65 -7.06 -13.61 -10.93
C ALA A 65 -7.74 -12.23 -10.98
N GLU A 66 -9.06 -12.18 -10.74
CA GLU A 66 -9.82 -10.93 -10.65
C GLU A 66 -9.38 -10.10 -9.45
N GLU A 67 -9.24 -10.70 -8.26
CA GLU A 67 -8.72 -10.02 -7.08
C GLU A 67 -7.32 -9.44 -7.30
N GLU A 68 -6.42 -10.20 -7.95
CA GLU A 68 -5.08 -9.71 -8.28
C GLU A 68 -5.11 -8.58 -9.31
N ALA A 69 -5.99 -8.67 -10.30
CA ALA A 69 -6.19 -7.62 -11.29
C ALA A 69 -6.70 -6.34 -10.63
N GLU A 70 -7.65 -6.44 -9.69
CA GLU A 70 -8.15 -5.31 -8.92
C GLU A 70 -7.06 -4.67 -8.06
N LYS A 71 -6.28 -5.48 -7.33
CA LYS A 71 -5.17 -4.97 -6.51
C LYS A 71 -4.19 -4.18 -7.36
N ARG A 72 -3.81 -4.74 -8.51
CA ARG A 72 -2.92 -4.08 -9.47
C ARG A 72 -3.54 -2.82 -10.07
N ALA A 73 -4.84 -2.81 -10.34
CA ALA A 73 -5.54 -1.63 -10.85
C ALA A 73 -5.59 -0.51 -9.82
N LYS A 74 -5.87 -0.82 -8.55
CA LYS A 74 -5.84 0.13 -7.42
C LYS A 74 -4.43 0.69 -7.19
N GLU A 75 -3.40 -0.16 -7.25
CA GLU A 75 -2.00 0.29 -7.18
C GLU A 75 -1.61 1.16 -8.38
N ALA A 76 -2.04 0.79 -9.60
CA ALA A 76 -1.79 1.60 -10.78
C ALA A 76 -2.49 2.96 -10.70
N GLU A 77 -3.70 3.03 -10.12
CA GLU A 77 -4.41 4.28 -9.87
C GLU A 77 -3.71 5.16 -8.85
N LYS A 78 -3.24 4.60 -7.73
CA LYS A 78 -2.43 5.34 -6.74
C LYS A 78 -1.12 5.88 -7.31
N ASN A 79 -0.55 5.17 -8.29
CA ASN A 79 0.69 5.58 -8.96
C ASN A 79 0.46 6.50 -10.17
N LYS A 80 -0.79 6.87 -10.48
CA LYS A 80 -1.03 7.88 -11.52
C LYS A 80 -0.44 9.21 -11.08
N PRO A 81 0.13 10.00 -12.02
CA PRO A 81 0.58 11.34 -11.71
C PRO A 81 -0.61 12.17 -11.17
N LYS A 82 -0.43 12.83 -10.03
CA LYS A 82 -1.45 13.72 -9.45
C LYS A 82 -1.89 14.77 -10.47
N THR A 83 -3.20 15.00 -10.53
CA THR A 83 -3.78 16.06 -11.35
C THR A 83 -3.39 17.45 -10.81
N GLU A 84 -3.59 18.49 -11.61
CA GLU A 84 -3.25 19.86 -11.19
C GLU A 84 -4.16 20.39 -10.06
N GLU A 85 -5.36 19.82 -9.94
CA GLU A 85 -6.32 20.12 -8.88
C GLU A 85 -5.90 19.46 -7.56
N GLU A 86 -5.62 18.15 -7.57
CA GLU A 86 -5.12 17.41 -6.40
C GLU A 86 -3.81 17.98 -5.86
N ARG A 87 -2.93 18.48 -6.74
CA ARG A 87 -1.67 19.11 -6.34
C ARG A 87 -1.87 20.49 -5.70
N LYS A 88 -2.92 21.22 -6.09
CA LYS A 88 -3.28 22.51 -5.48
C LYS A 88 -3.97 22.31 -4.14
N GLU A 89 -4.83 21.29 -4.04
CA GLU A 89 -5.46 20.89 -2.79
C GLU A 89 -4.41 20.46 -1.76
N GLU A 90 -3.47 19.58 -2.13
CA GLU A 90 -2.36 19.18 -1.25
C GLU A 90 -1.49 20.36 -0.81
N ALA A 91 -1.19 21.33 -1.69
CA ALA A 91 -0.44 22.53 -1.33
C ALA A 91 -1.22 23.45 -0.36
N VAL A 92 -2.56 23.43 -0.43
CA VAL A 92 -3.41 24.16 0.50
C VAL A 92 -3.47 23.43 1.85
N ASP A 93 -3.60 22.11 1.85
CA ASP A 93 -3.62 21.30 3.08
C ASP A 93 -2.28 21.32 3.82
N GLU A 94 -1.15 21.27 3.09
CA GLU A 94 0.20 21.45 3.65
C GLU A 94 0.37 22.86 4.25
N ALA A 95 -0.13 23.90 3.57
CA ALA A 95 -0.06 25.27 4.07
C ALA A 95 -0.98 25.51 5.27
N LEU A 96 -2.13 24.83 5.34
CA LEU A 96 -3.06 24.88 6.46
C LEU A 96 -2.64 23.97 7.62
N GLY A 97 -1.69 23.05 7.39
CA GLY A 97 -1.26 22.06 8.38
C GLY A 97 -2.37 21.07 8.75
N THR A 98 -3.35 20.89 7.86
CA THR A 98 -4.46 19.94 8.00
C THR A 98 -4.19 18.60 7.31
N ASP A 99 -3.00 18.45 6.72
CA ASP A 99 -2.52 17.17 6.24
C ASP A 99 -2.48 16.16 7.41
N ASP A 100 -3.17 15.04 7.25
CA ASP A 100 -3.23 13.95 8.24
C ASP A 100 -1.83 13.34 8.45
N ASP A 101 -0.98 13.38 7.42
CA ASP A 101 0.44 13.08 7.52
C ASP A 101 1.18 14.34 7.99
N LYS A 102 1.06 14.70 9.29
CA LYS A 102 2.00 15.64 9.95
C LYS A 102 3.41 15.19 9.59
N GLY A 103 4.03 15.84 8.61
CA GLY A 103 5.29 15.38 8.04
C GLY A 103 6.32 15.17 9.14
N MET A 104 7.28 14.26 8.93
CA MET A 104 8.30 13.90 9.94
C MET A 104 8.97 15.12 10.61
N LEU A 105 9.04 16.26 9.92
CA LEU A 105 9.53 17.51 10.47
C LEU A 105 8.61 18.12 11.55
N ALA A 106 7.29 18.08 11.37
CA ALA A 106 6.31 18.54 12.35
C ALA A 106 6.34 17.66 13.61
N GLU A 107 6.39 16.33 13.45
CA GLU A 107 6.54 15.40 14.56
C GLU A 107 7.87 15.61 15.31
N ASN A 108 8.97 15.87 14.59
CA ASN A 108 10.27 16.15 15.20
C ASN A 108 10.30 17.52 15.92
N MET A 109 9.61 18.53 15.40
CA MET A 109 9.50 19.84 16.06
C MET A 109 8.64 19.76 17.33
N GLU A 110 7.57 18.97 17.32
CA GLU A 110 6.74 18.70 18.50
C GLU A 110 7.57 18.00 19.59
N LYS A 111 8.33 16.96 19.22
CA LYS A 111 9.26 16.28 20.14
C LYS A 111 10.37 17.18 20.67
N LEU A 112 10.95 18.04 19.84
CA LEU A 112 11.97 19.00 20.28
C LEU A 112 11.39 20.05 21.23
N SER A 113 10.16 20.51 20.97
CA SER A 113 9.44 21.39 21.90
C SER A 113 9.23 20.70 23.24
N GLU A 114 8.75 19.46 23.23
CA GLU A 114 8.47 18.69 24.44
C GLU A 114 9.74 18.41 25.27
N ILE A 115 10.88 18.12 24.61
CA ILE A 115 12.19 17.99 25.28
C ILE A 115 12.64 19.33 25.87
N THR A 116 12.41 20.43 25.15
CA THR A 116 12.78 21.78 25.61
C THR A 116 11.93 22.18 26.82
N ASP A 117 10.64 21.88 26.80
CA ASP A 117 9.72 22.14 27.90
C ASP A 117 10.08 21.31 29.13
N GLN A 118 10.38 20.02 28.97
CA GLN A 118 10.85 19.16 30.07
C GLN A 118 12.18 19.64 30.66
N MET A 119 13.15 20.01 29.81
CA MET A 119 14.45 20.51 30.29
C MET A 119 14.29 21.87 31.00
N THR A 120 13.36 22.71 30.53
CA THR A 120 13.07 24.00 31.17
C THR A 120 12.37 23.79 32.51
N GLU A 121 11.42 22.87 32.59
CA GLU A 121 10.68 22.51 33.81
C GLU A 121 11.60 21.86 34.85
N GLU A 122 12.50 20.98 34.44
CA GLU A 122 13.50 20.36 35.32
C GLU A 122 14.49 21.41 35.87
N MET A 123 14.96 22.32 35.01
CA MET A 123 15.89 23.38 35.40
C MET A 123 15.21 24.47 36.26
N THR A 124 13.92 24.76 36.06
CA THR A 124 13.15 25.65 36.95
C THR A 124 12.76 24.98 38.26
N GLY A 125 12.43 23.68 38.24
CA GLY A 125 12.20 22.86 39.43
C GLY A 125 13.41 22.81 40.36
N ASP A 126 14.60 22.54 39.81
CA ASP A 126 15.88 22.53 40.53
C ASP A 126 16.27 23.91 41.10
N LEU A 127 15.87 25.00 40.45
CA LEU A 127 16.07 26.36 40.96
C LEU A 127 15.09 26.66 42.11
N THR A 128 13.84 26.21 42.04
CA THR A 128 12.86 26.42 43.11
C THR A 128 13.14 25.59 44.36
N GLU A 129 13.60 24.34 44.25
CA GLU A 129 13.98 23.54 45.43
C GLU A 129 15.26 24.05 46.10
N ASN A 130 16.20 24.64 45.35
CA ASN A 130 17.41 25.25 45.92
C ASN A 130 17.18 26.65 46.53
N ILE A 131 16.10 27.36 46.19
CA ILE A 131 15.78 28.69 46.75
C ILE A 131 15.13 28.59 48.14
N GLU A 132 14.57 27.43 48.53
CA GLU A 132 13.96 27.26 49.86
C GLU A 132 14.99 27.12 51.01
N ALA A 133 16.29 27.07 50.69
CA ALA A 133 17.38 26.79 51.63
C ALA A 133 18.34 27.96 51.94
N LEU A 134 17.99 29.23 51.65
CA LEU A 134 18.82 30.38 52.04
C LEU A 134 18.04 31.54 52.68
N PRO A 135 18.57 32.14 53.77
CA PRO A 135 17.89 33.15 54.56
C PRO A 135 17.87 34.51 53.85
N THR A 136 16.81 35.25 54.12
CA THR A 136 16.62 36.68 53.83
C THR A 136 17.82 37.54 54.21
N GLU A 137 18.44 38.24 53.27
CA GLU A 137 19.03 39.56 53.53
C GLU A 137 19.10 40.46 52.27
N LYS A 138 18.25 41.50 52.31
CA LYS A 138 18.38 42.89 51.82
C LYS A 138 19.05 43.19 50.46
N ALA A 139 18.25 43.86 49.63
CA ALA A 139 18.64 44.68 48.48
C ALA A 139 19.75 45.71 48.79
N PRO A 140 20.41 46.25 47.74
CA PRO A 140 19.96 47.55 47.27
C PRO A 140 19.83 47.69 45.75
N GLU A 141 18.93 48.61 45.38
CA GLU A 141 18.81 49.26 44.07
C GLU A 141 20.11 49.97 43.66
N GLU A 142 20.50 49.90 42.39
CA GLU A 142 20.88 51.12 41.65
C GLU A 142 20.81 50.93 40.14
N THR A 143 20.26 51.96 39.53
CA THR A 143 19.96 52.25 38.12
C THR A 143 21.20 52.42 37.23
N ALA A 144 21.11 52.06 35.95
CA ALA A 144 21.76 52.81 34.87
C ALA A 144 21.16 52.45 33.50
N GLU A 145 20.46 53.42 32.92
CA GLU A 145 20.01 53.45 31.53
C GLU A 145 21.18 53.62 30.54
N LYS A 146 20.91 53.27 29.27
CA LYS A 146 21.21 54.08 28.05
C LYS A 146 22.19 53.52 27.01
N GLU A 147 21.58 53.15 25.87
CA GLU A 147 21.92 53.37 24.45
C GLU A 147 23.37 53.36 23.92
N LEU A 148 23.60 52.62 22.81
CA LEU A 148 24.01 53.16 21.49
C LEU A 148 24.02 52.02 20.44
N SER A 149 23.13 52.03 19.45
CA SER A 149 23.34 52.43 18.05
C SER A 149 24.41 51.67 17.26
N GLY A 150 24.00 51.01 16.16
CA GLY A 150 24.89 50.30 15.23
C GLY A 150 24.19 49.86 13.94
N GLN A 151 23.63 50.83 13.22
CA GLN A 151 23.08 50.80 11.87
C GLN A 151 23.93 50.00 10.84
N LYS A 152 23.29 49.17 10.00
CA LYS A 152 23.23 49.34 8.53
C LYS A 152 22.55 48.15 7.80
N LEU A 153 21.40 48.46 7.18
CA LEU A 153 20.93 47.82 5.95
C LEU A 153 21.94 48.06 4.81
N SER A 154 22.16 47.07 3.96
CA SER A 154 22.65 47.29 2.60
C SER A 154 21.90 46.37 1.62
N THR A 155 21.58 46.96 0.48
CA THR A 155 20.64 46.59 -0.57
C THR A 155 21.18 45.56 -1.56
N LYS A 156 20.28 44.64 -1.96
CA LYS A 156 20.05 44.03 -3.28
C LYS A 156 20.95 44.48 -4.45
N GLU A 157 21.72 43.56 -5.04
CA GLU A 157 22.08 43.52 -6.47
C GLU A 157 22.19 42.07 -6.96
N LEU A 158 21.38 41.70 -7.97
CA LEU A 158 21.48 40.45 -8.73
C LEU A 158 22.73 40.52 -9.61
N SER A 159 23.67 39.60 -9.41
CA SER A 159 24.87 39.46 -10.23
C SER A 159 24.69 38.31 -11.22
N THR A 160 24.73 38.65 -12.51
CA THR A 160 25.18 37.96 -13.75
C THR A 160 25.35 36.43 -13.88
N GLU A 161 25.15 35.62 -12.86
CA GLU A 161 25.45 34.18 -12.84
C GLU A 161 24.25 33.30 -13.24
N GLU A 162 23.02 33.82 -13.10
CA GLU A 162 21.79 33.16 -13.56
C GLU A 162 21.66 33.08 -15.09
N LYS A 163 22.37 33.93 -15.85
CA LYS A 163 22.36 33.87 -17.33
C LYS A 163 23.16 32.69 -17.90
N LEU A 164 24.15 32.19 -17.18
CA LEU A 164 24.98 31.06 -17.63
C LEU A 164 24.30 29.69 -17.44
N GLN A 165 23.22 29.63 -16.64
CA GLN A 165 22.43 28.41 -16.48
C GLN A 165 21.53 28.12 -17.68
N GLN A 166 21.19 29.10 -18.53
CA GLN A 166 20.30 28.88 -19.68
C GLN A 166 21.01 28.30 -20.91
N ASP A 167 22.25 28.72 -21.21
CA ASP A 167 23.01 28.26 -22.39
C ASP A 167 23.55 26.82 -22.25
N ALA A 168 23.72 26.33 -21.02
CA ALA A 168 24.22 24.98 -20.76
C ALA A 168 23.15 23.88 -20.91
N ILE A 169 21.86 24.24 -20.83
CA ILE A 169 20.73 23.31 -20.88
C ILE A 169 20.38 22.94 -22.33
N GLU A 170 20.58 23.82 -23.31
CA GLU A 170 20.25 23.54 -24.72
C GLU A 170 21.21 22.57 -25.44
N LYS A 171 22.46 22.40 -24.98
CA LYS A 171 23.51 21.67 -25.74
C LYS A 171 23.68 20.18 -25.41
N LYS A 172 22.92 19.59 -24.50
CA LYS A 172 23.00 18.15 -24.20
C LYS A 172 21.65 17.45 -24.22
N ALA A 173 20.81 17.85 -25.16
CA ALA A 173 19.58 17.15 -25.51
C ALA A 173 19.85 15.68 -25.90
N TYR A 174 19.00 14.80 -25.38
CA TYR A 174 19.01 13.35 -25.56
C TYR A 174 18.81 12.94 -27.04
N HIS A 175 19.57 11.95 -27.51
CA HIS A 175 19.35 11.29 -28.79
C HIS A 175 19.02 9.80 -28.56
N PRO A 176 17.85 9.31 -29.00
CA PRO A 176 17.48 7.91 -28.82
C PRO A 176 18.32 6.99 -29.72
N PHE A 177 18.61 5.80 -29.21
CA PHE A 177 19.26 4.73 -29.97
C PHE A 177 18.23 4.06 -30.89
N ASP A 178 18.55 3.90 -32.17
CA ASP A 178 17.69 3.23 -33.14
C ASP A 178 17.85 1.70 -33.04
N MET A 179 16.76 0.98 -32.74
CA MET A 179 16.71 -0.49 -32.66
C MET A 179 16.07 -1.11 -33.90
N ARG A 180 16.53 -0.75 -35.11
CA ARG A 180 16.25 -1.51 -36.34
C ARG A 180 17.43 -1.45 -37.32
N ALA A 181 18.26 -2.51 -37.32
CA ALA A 181 18.79 -3.20 -38.50
C ALA A 181 19.76 -4.31 -38.06
#